data_AF-A0A9N8NGK6-F1
#
_entry.id   AF-A0A9N8NGK6-F1
#
_cell.length_a   1.000
_cell.length_b   1.000
_cell.length_c   1.000
_cell.angle_alpha   90.00
_cell.angle_beta   90.00
_cell.angle_gamma   90.00
#
_symmetry.space_group_name_H-M   'P 1'
#
loop_
_entity.id
_entity.type
_entity.pdbx_description
1 polymer ?
#
loop_
_entity_poly.entity_id
_entity_poly.type
_entity_poly.pdbx_seq_one_letter_code
_entity_poly.pdbx_strand_id
1 'polypeptide(L)'
;MLTLTPEQFAILSLPDPHAFAPQLAAEIRRDYPTFVVNMDDTALTREVERSYRHASETLRITHLPTLVEWTQADVAWARGLRGEMNVDLSIRKSRSRNLTAQDLLSGMKAGAAWHKEDH
;
A
#
# COMPACT_ATOMS: atom_id res chain seq x y z
N MET A 1 -0.92 31.26 -11.72
CA MET A 1 -0.06 30.27 -11.04
C MET A 1 -0.52 30.22 -9.59
N LEU A 2 -0.90 29.05 -9.08
CA LEU A 2 -1.32 28.91 -7.68
C LEU A 2 -0.06 28.85 -6.81
N THR A 3 0.10 29.78 -5.88
CA THR A 3 1.19 29.76 -4.88
C THR A 3 0.63 29.17 -3.59
N LEU A 4 1.15 28.03 -3.15
CA LEU A 4 0.72 27.36 -1.93
C LEU A 4 1.60 27.77 -0.76
N THR A 5 1.00 27.95 0.42
CA THR A 5 1.76 28.03 1.67
C THR A 5 2.36 26.65 2.01
N PRO A 6 3.39 26.57 2.88
CA PRO A 6 3.93 25.29 3.33
C PRO A 6 2.85 24.36 3.93
N GLU A 7 1.90 24.93 4.67
CA GLU A 7 0.78 24.19 5.26
C GLU A 7 -0.18 23.64 4.19
N GLN A 8 -0.54 24.46 3.20
CA GLN A 8 -1.38 24.01 2.08
C GLN A 8 -0.68 22.95 1.24
N PHE A 9 0.62 23.09 1.02
CA PHE A 9 1.41 22.09 0.34
C PHE A 9 1.44 20.77 1.11
N ALA A 10 1.61 20.82 2.44
CA ALA A 10 1.59 19.63 3.29
C ALA A 10 0.22 18.90 3.24
N ILE A 11 -0.90 19.64 3.28
CA ILE A 11 -2.26 19.07 3.16
C ILE A 11 -2.47 18.35 1.82
N LEU A 12 -1.89 18.89 0.75
CA LEU A 12 -2.04 18.34 -0.60
C LEU A 12 -0.99 17.29 -0.95
N SER A 13 -0.02 17.06 -0.08
CA SER A 13 1.07 16.11 -0.29
C SER A 13 0.79 14.80 0.42
N LEU A 14 1.29 13.72 -0.17
CA LEU A 14 1.37 12.45 0.54
C LEU A 14 2.39 12.55 1.68
N PRO A 15 2.21 11.81 2.79
CA PRO A 15 3.22 11.66 3.81
C PRO A 15 4.55 11.18 3.22
N ASP A 16 5.66 11.74 3.72
CA ASP A 16 6.99 11.28 3.37
C ASP A 16 7.15 9.79 3.72
N PRO A 17 7.61 8.94 2.78
CA PRO A 17 7.74 7.50 3.01
C PRO A 17 8.61 7.14 4.21
N HIS A 18 9.72 7.85 4.43
CA HIS A 18 10.64 7.55 5.54
C HIS A 18 10.04 7.92 6.89
N ALA A 19 9.35 9.05 6.97
CA ALA A 19 8.67 9.49 8.18
C ALA A 19 7.44 8.63 8.51
N PHE A 20 6.73 8.14 7.49
CA PHE A 20 5.48 7.41 7.66
C PHE A 20 5.66 5.90 7.85
N ALA A 21 6.69 5.29 7.24
CA ALA A 21 6.91 3.84 7.28
C ALA A 21 6.97 3.23 8.68
N PRO A 22 7.60 3.84 9.71
CA PRO A 22 7.64 3.25 11.06
C PRO A 22 6.25 3.11 11.68
N GLN A 23 5.37 4.10 11.49
CA GLN A 23 4.00 4.07 12.02
C GLN A 23 3.18 2.98 11.32
N LEU A 24 3.25 2.92 9.99
CA LEU A 24 2.56 1.92 9.21
C LEU A 24 3.09 0.50 9.46
N ALA A 25 4.39 0.33 9.72
CA ALA A 25 4.98 -0.95 10.12
C ALA A 25 4.43 -1.43 11.48
N ALA A 26 4.26 -0.51 12.44
CA ALA A 26 3.63 -0.83 13.72
C ALA A 26 2.17 -1.28 13.55
N GLU A 27 1.40 -0.61 12.70
CA GLU A 27 0.03 -1.01 12.35
C GLU A 27 -0.01 -2.39 11.69
N ILE A 28 0.87 -2.65 10.72
CA ILE A 28 0.95 -3.95 10.05
C ILE A 28 1.28 -5.06 11.03
N ARG A 29 2.21 -4.83 11.97
CA ARG A 29 2.56 -5.83 12.98
C ARG A 29 1.40 -6.10 13.95
N ARG A 30 0.63 -5.06 14.31
CA ARG A 30 -0.55 -5.20 15.15
C ARG A 30 -1.66 -5.97 14.44
N ASP A 31 -1.93 -5.65 13.18
CA ASP A 31 -3.11 -6.14 12.45
C ASP A 31 -2.86 -7.47 11.73
N TYR A 32 -1.60 -7.76 11.37
CA TYR A 32 -1.19 -8.96 10.63
C TYR A 32 0.03 -9.67 11.25
N PRO A 33 0.06 -9.95 12.57
CA PRO A 33 1.26 -10.42 13.28
C PRO A 33 1.82 -11.73 12.70
N THR A 34 0.96 -12.67 12.30
CA THR A 34 1.38 -13.96 11.74
C THR A 34 2.07 -13.83 10.38
N PHE A 35 1.68 -12.84 9.56
CA PHE A 35 2.25 -12.64 8.23
C PHE A 35 3.66 -12.04 8.27
N VAL A 36 3.97 -11.27 9.31
CA VAL A 36 5.25 -10.56 9.47
C VAL A 36 6.10 -11.11 10.61
N VAL A 37 5.76 -12.28 11.14
CA VAL A 37 6.43 -12.90 12.31
C VAL A 37 7.94 -13.11 12.10
N ASN A 38 8.35 -13.35 10.85
CA ASN A 38 9.75 -13.60 10.49
C ASN A 38 10.55 -12.32 10.20
N MET A 39 9.95 -11.14 10.34
CA MET A 39 10.62 -9.86 10.13
C MET A 39 10.85 -9.18 11.47
N ASP A 40 12.07 -8.71 11.71
CA ASP A 40 12.31 -7.72 12.76
C ASP A 40 11.73 -6.34 12.39
N ASP A 41 11.77 -5.39 13.31
CA ASP A 41 11.20 -4.04 13.11
C ASP A 41 11.90 -3.26 12.01
N THR A 42 13.22 -3.45 11.87
CA THR A 42 14.03 -2.75 10.86
C THR A 42 13.69 -3.29 9.46
N ALA A 43 13.61 -4.61 9.33
CA ALA A 43 13.25 -5.30 8.10
C ALA A 43 11.82 -4.96 7.67
N LEU A 44 10.87 -4.96 8.61
CA LEU A 44 9.48 -4.59 8.30
C LEU A 44 9.39 -3.12 7.85
N THR A 45 10.01 -2.20 8.56
CA THR A 45 10.00 -0.77 8.19
C THR A 45 10.57 -0.55 6.79
N ARG A 46 11.67 -1.21 6.44
CA ARG A 46 12.26 -1.14 5.09
C ARG A 46 11.33 -1.71 4.01
N GLU A 47 10.60 -2.78 4.32
CA GLU A 47 9.65 -3.37 3.36
C GLU A 47 8.44 -2.46 3.14
N VAL A 48 7.91 -1.89 4.22
CA VAL A 48 6.83 -0.89 4.18
C VAL A 48 7.25 0.33 3.35
N GLU A 49 8.46 0.86 3.59
CA GLU A 49 8.97 2.00 2.82
C GLU A 49 9.07 1.67 1.32
N ARG A 50 9.64 0.50 0.97
CA ARG A 50 9.74 0.07 -0.44
C ARG A 50 8.39 -0.06 -1.11
N SER A 51 7.43 -0.69 -0.44
CA SER A 51 6.07 -0.86 -0.95
C SER A 51 5.37 0.49 -1.12
N TYR A 52 5.41 1.35 -0.10
CA TYR A 52 4.80 2.66 -0.12
C TYR A 52 5.38 3.53 -1.25
N ARG A 53 6.70 3.50 -1.43
CA ARG A 53 7.39 4.20 -2.51
C ARG A 53 6.95 3.69 -3.88
N HIS A 54 6.90 2.38 -4.08
CA HIS A 54 6.41 1.80 -5.34
C HIS A 54 4.97 2.23 -5.63
N ALA A 55 4.09 2.13 -4.64
CA ALA A 55 2.68 2.47 -4.80
C ALA A 55 2.46 3.96 -5.09
N SER A 56 3.18 4.85 -4.42
CA SER A 56 3.04 6.31 -4.59
C SER A 56 3.78 6.84 -5.83
N GLU A 57 4.99 6.34 -6.14
CA GLU A 57 5.84 6.87 -7.21
C GLU A 57 5.63 6.13 -8.54
N THR A 58 5.56 4.80 -8.52
CA THR A 58 5.40 3.96 -9.72
C THR A 58 3.94 3.80 -10.11
N LEU A 59 3.10 3.39 -9.16
CA LEU A 59 1.67 3.19 -9.41
C LEU A 59 0.87 4.48 -9.33
N ARG A 60 1.45 5.57 -8.78
CA ARG A 60 0.82 6.88 -8.65
C ARG A 60 -0.55 6.80 -7.95
N ILE A 61 -0.62 5.97 -6.92
CA ILE A 61 -1.72 5.92 -5.97
C ILE A 61 -1.55 7.14 -5.05
N THR A 62 -2.53 8.03 -5.07
CA THR A 62 -2.50 9.32 -4.36
C THR A 62 -3.60 9.45 -3.32
N HIS A 63 -4.57 8.53 -3.31
CA HIS A 63 -5.58 8.46 -2.27
C HIS A 63 -5.00 7.72 -1.07
N LEU A 64 -4.77 8.45 0.03
CA LEU A 64 -4.04 7.93 1.19
C LEU A 64 -4.62 6.63 1.77
N PRO A 65 -5.95 6.47 1.96
CA PRO A 65 -6.50 5.20 2.41
C PRO A 65 -6.15 4.02 1.50
N THR A 66 -6.24 4.21 0.18
CA THR A 66 -5.88 3.17 -0.80
C THR A 66 -4.38 2.88 -0.78
N LEU A 67 -3.54 3.89 -0.60
CA LEU A 67 -2.09 3.74 -0.50
C LEU A 67 -1.67 2.95 0.74
N VAL A 68 -2.30 3.23 1.89
CA VAL A 68 -2.11 2.48 3.13
C VAL A 68 -2.53 1.04 2.95
N GLU A 69 -3.75 0.80 2.45
CA GLU A 69 -4.27 -0.55 2.25
C GLU A 69 -3.43 -1.36 1.26
N TRP A 70 -2.98 -0.73 0.17
CA TRP A 70 -2.06 -1.35 -0.79
C TRP A 70 -0.75 -1.78 -0.14
N THR A 71 -0.19 -0.91 0.70
CA THR A 71 1.07 -1.18 1.39
C THR A 71 0.92 -2.31 2.41
N GLN A 72 -0.19 -2.33 3.15
CA GLN A 72 -0.50 -3.43 4.05
C GLN A 72 -0.66 -4.75 3.28
N ALA A 73 -1.32 -4.73 2.13
CA ALA A 73 -1.49 -5.91 1.28
C ALA A 73 -0.13 -6.46 0.80
N ASP A 74 0.67 -5.63 0.16
CA ASP A 74 1.97 -6.02 -0.42
C ASP A 74 2.98 -6.51 0.62
N VAL A 75 2.90 -5.99 1.85
CA VAL A 75 3.83 -6.35 2.94
C VAL A 75 3.36 -7.58 3.71
N ALA A 76 2.05 -7.72 3.93
CA ALA A 76 1.50 -8.74 4.82
C ALA A 76 0.84 -9.91 4.07
N TRP A 77 -0.38 -9.72 3.56
CA TRP A 77 -1.27 -10.82 3.18
C TRP A 77 -1.33 -11.11 1.66
N ALA A 78 -0.81 -10.22 0.83
CA ALA A 78 -0.59 -10.39 -0.60
C ALA A 78 0.89 -10.12 -0.93
N ARG A 79 1.79 -10.81 -0.21
CA ARG A 79 3.21 -10.50 -0.22
C ARG A 79 3.82 -10.59 -1.62
N GLY A 80 4.44 -9.49 -2.07
CA GLY A 80 5.08 -9.42 -3.39
C GLY A 80 4.17 -8.90 -4.50
N LEU A 81 2.98 -8.40 -4.18
CA LEU A 81 2.05 -7.73 -5.10
C LEU A 81 2.75 -6.68 -6.00
N ARG A 82 3.72 -5.93 -5.46
CA ARG A 82 4.51 -4.95 -6.22
C ARG A 82 5.38 -5.54 -7.33
N GLY A 83 5.63 -6.86 -7.30
CA GLY A 83 6.37 -7.60 -8.31
C GLY A 83 5.48 -8.14 -9.43
N GLU A 84 4.16 -8.08 -9.27
CA GLU A 84 3.21 -8.66 -10.22
C GLU A 84 3.00 -7.73 -11.43
N MET A 85 3.72 -8.00 -12.53
CA MET A 85 3.71 -7.17 -13.75
C MET A 85 2.29 -6.88 -14.28
N ASN A 86 1.39 -7.86 -14.22
CA ASN A 86 0.02 -7.70 -14.70
C ASN A 86 -0.79 -6.70 -13.84
N VAL A 87 -0.56 -6.71 -12.53
CA VAL A 87 -1.16 -5.77 -11.58
C VAL A 87 -0.63 -4.35 -11.85
N ASP A 88 0.69 -4.22 -11.97
CA ASP A 88 1.37 -2.96 -12.28
C ASP A 88 0.86 -2.34 -13.59
N LEU A 89 0.79 -3.13 -14.67
CA LEU A 89 0.30 -2.66 -15.96
C LEU A 89 -1.18 -2.24 -15.92
N SER A 90 -2.00 -3.00 -15.19
CA SER A 90 -3.44 -2.72 -15.08
C SER A 90 -3.69 -1.36 -14.40
N ILE A 91 -2.98 -1.08 -13.30
CA ILE A 91 -3.12 0.19 -12.59
C ILE A 91 -2.56 1.34 -13.42
N ARG A 92 -1.34 1.21 -13.95
CA ARG A 92 -0.68 2.31 -14.67
C ARG A 92 -1.42 2.75 -15.93
N LYS A 93 -2.08 1.82 -16.63
CA LYS A 93 -2.90 2.08 -17.83
C LYS A 93 -4.31 2.56 -17.50
N SER A 94 -4.75 2.46 -16.25
CA SER A 94 -6.08 2.91 -15.84
C SER A 94 -6.20 4.44 -15.84
N ARG A 95 -7.38 4.92 -16.21
CA ARG A 95 -7.76 6.33 -16.07
C ARG A 95 -7.87 6.73 -14.60
N SER A 96 -8.29 5.82 -13.72
CA SER A 96 -8.42 6.05 -12.28
C SER A 96 -7.58 5.04 -11.52
N ARG A 97 -6.32 5.39 -11.27
CA ARG A 97 -5.35 4.50 -10.62
C ARG A 97 -5.76 4.11 -9.20
N ASN A 98 -6.27 5.08 -8.44
CA ASN A 98 -6.78 4.85 -7.09
C ASN A 98 -7.97 3.88 -7.10
N LEU A 99 -8.94 4.08 -8.00
CA LEU A 99 -10.11 3.19 -8.08
C LEU A 99 -9.70 1.78 -8.51
N THR A 100 -8.87 1.65 -9.55
CA THR A 100 -8.39 0.34 -10.00
C THR A 100 -7.58 -0.39 -8.92
N ALA A 101 -6.74 0.32 -8.17
CA ALA A 101 -6.03 -0.26 -7.04
C ALA A 101 -7.01 -0.76 -5.97
N GLN A 102 -8.02 0.05 -5.63
CA GLN A 102 -9.05 -0.32 -4.66
C GLN A 102 -9.90 -1.53 -5.13
N ASP A 103 -10.27 -1.57 -6.40
CA ASP A 103 -11.04 -2.67 -6.99
C ASP A 103 -10.24 -3.98 -6.94
N LEU A 104 -8.94 -3.93 -7.27
CA LEU A 104 -8.04 -5.08 -7.16
C LEU A 104 -7.91 -5.56 -5.72
N LEU A 105 -7.68 -4.65 -4.76
CA LEU A 105 -7.62 -4.99 -3.34
C LEU A 105 -8.91 -5.64 -2.85
N SER A 106 -10.06 -5.06 -3.23
CA SER A 106 -11.38 -5.58 -2.85
C SER A 106 -11.63 -6.96 -3.45
N GLY A 107 -11.26 -7.17 -4.73
CA GLY A 107 -11.37 -8.45 -5.41
C GLY A 107 -10.50 -9.53 -4.77
N MET A 108 -9.25 -9.21 -4.43
CA MET A 108 -8.33 -10.14 -3.74
C MET A 108 -8.86 -10.52 -2.35
N LYS A 109 -9.35 -9.54 -1.58
CA LYS A 109 -9.95 -9.80 -0.26
C LYS A 109 -11.19 -10.69 -0.34
N ALA A 110 -12.06 -10.41 -1.30
CA ALA A 110 -13.24 -11.23 -1.53
C ALA A 110 -12.81 -12.67 -1.88
N GLY A 111 -11.92 -12.86 -2.87
CA GLY A 111 -11.43 -14.18 -3.26
C GLY A 111 -10.79 -14.97 -2.11
N ALA A 112 -10.03 -14.30 -1.23
CA ALA A 112 -9.45 -14.93 -0.04
C ALA A 112 -10.49 -15.31 1.03
N ALA A 113 -11.62 -14.60 1.11
CA ALA A 113 -12.71 -14.93 2.02
C ALA A 113 -13.49 -16.17 1.55
N TRP A 114 -13.77 -16.29 0.26
CA TRP A 114 -14.46 -17.46 -0.30
C TRP A 114 -13.70 -18.77 -0.06
N HIS A 115 -12.37 -18.77 -0.17
CA HIS A 115 -11.56 -19.98 0.07
C HIS A 115 -11.44 -20.40 1.54
N LYS A 116 -11.89 -19.59 2.50
CA LYS A 116 -11.90 -19.97 3.93
C LYS A 116 -13.16 -20.72 4.34
N GLU A 117 -14.22 -20.69 3.54
CA GLU A 117 -15.51 -21.36 3.87
C GLU A 117 -15.54 -22.83 3.41
N ASP A 118 -14.57 -23.27 2.61
CA ASP A 118 -14.50 -24.64 2.06
C ASP A 118 -13.67 -25.64 2.91
N HIS A 119 -13.31 -25.29 4.16
CA HIS A 119 -12.51 -26.13 5.06
C HIS A 119 -13.16 -26.37 6.42
#